data_AF-A0A7Y5Q9U2-F1
#
_entry.id   AF-A0A7Y5Q9U2-F1
#
_cell.length_a   1.000
_cell.length_b   1.000
_cell.length_c   1.000
_cell.angle_alpha   90.00
_cell.angle_beta   90.00
_cell.angle_gamma   90.00
#
_symmetry.space_group_name_H-M   'P 1'
#
loop_
_entity.id
_entity.type
_entity.pdbx_description
1 polymer ?
#
loop_
_entity_poly.entity_id
_entity_poly.type
_entity_poly.pdbx_seq_one_letter_code
_entity_poly.pdbx_strand_id
1 'polypeptide(L)'
;MNNSGSSDTPSEQTLTAETGGSGTQRRPSLLLFLLLVAAVALALYFGVNVLGVLFAMIVPPMPPVPAGLIEIGHESEAYGVDVWTYTSLSDPCEYVAQLEQFGVCSVAPLQCGEIRTTPDLQFETSQVARCAGEQEFSIFNMQWWARIARVNADGTTRLELEREVFWIGEGEQQVGNR
;
A
#
# COMPACT_ATOMS: atom_id res chain seq x y z
N MET A 1 57.85 16.27 11.14
CA MET A 1 57.39 17.44 10.36
C MET A 1 56.45 18.22 11.26
N ASN A 2 56.92 18.95 12.27
CA ASN A 2 57.51 20.30 12.24
C ASN A 2 56.74 21.29 11.35
N ASN A 3 55.81 22.02 11.95
CA ASN A 3 55.72 23.45 11.65
C ASN A 3 55.30 24.23 12.90
N SER A 4 56.28 24.92 13.46
CA SER A 4 56.19 25.88 14.53
C SER A 4 56.05 27.26 13.88
N GLY A 5 55.03 28.04 14.26
CA GLY A 5 54.82 29.36 13.67
C GLY A 5 53.96 30.22 14.58
N SER A 6 54.61 30.82 15.57
CA SER A 6 54.10 31.90 16.42
C SER A 6 53.89 33.17 15.59
N SER A 7 52.85 33.95 15.91
CA SER A 7 52.85 35.41 15.84
C SER A 7 51.66 35.95 16.63
N ASP A 8 51.94 36.25 17.90
CA ASP A 8 51.14 37.13 18.75
C ASP A 8 50.87 38.47 18.03
N THR A 9 49.62 38.90 17.97
CA THR A 9 49.25 40.27 17.58
C THR A 9 48.35 40.87 18.66
N PRO A 10 48.59 42.12 19.11
CA PRO A 10 47.98 42.64 20.31
C PRO A 10 46.54 43.08 20.09
N SER A 11 45.71 42.65 21.04
CA SER A 11 44.51 43.29 21.58
C SER A 11 44.21 44.73 21.13
N GLU A 12 43.44 44.88 20.06
CA GLU A 12 42.64 46.09 19.83
C GLU A 12 41.22 45.82 20.35
N GLN A 13 41.06 45.92 21.67
CA GLN A 13 39.73 45.97 22.30
C GLN A 13 39.11 47.32 21.93
N THR A 14 38.51 47.38 20.74
CA THR A 14 37.59 48.45 20.39
C THR A 14 36.38 48.30 21.31
N LEU A 15 36.38 49.10 22.37
CA LEU A 15 35.29 49.31 23.30
C LEU A 15 34.13 49.95 22.52
N THR A 16 33.39 49.14 21.76
CA THR A 16 32.09 49.55 21.23
C THR A 16 31.17 49.71 22.41
N ALA A 17 30.94 50.96 22.79
CA ALA A 17 29.95 51.37 23.75
C ALA A 17 28.65 50.60 23.50
N GLU A 18 28.28 49.71 24.43
CA GLU A 18 26.92 49.22 24.57
C GLU A 18 26.04 50.45 24.79
N THR A 19 25.52 50.96 23.67
CA THR A 19 24.46 51.94 23.69
C THR A 19 23.28 51.21 24.27
N GLY A 20 23.01 51.45 25.56
CA GLY A 20 21.86 50.97 26.30
C GLY A 20 20.58 51.43 25.61
N GLY A 21 20.18 50.69 24.58
CA GLY A 21 18.93 50.88 23.87
C GLY A 21 17.84 50.64 24.87
N SER A 22 17.18 51.73 25.28
CA SER A 22 16.01 51.72 26.14
C SER A 22 15.01 50.74 25.52
N GLY A 23 14.95 49.54 26.08
CA GLY A 23 14.19 48.42 25.57
C GLY A 23 12.72 48.76 25.61
N THR A 24 12.23 49.39 24.55
CA THR A 24 10.79 49.59 24.35
C THR A 24 10.23 48.19 24.29
N GLN A 25 9.58 47.77 25.38
CA GLN A 25 8.98 46.46 25.56
C GLN A 25 7.85 46.33 24.54
N ARG A 26 8.23 45.99 23.30
CA ARG A 26 7.31 45.76 22.18
C ARG A 26 6.45 44.58 22.58
N ARG A 27 5.22 44.87 23.00
CA ARG A 27 4.20 43.84 23.17
C ARG A 27 4.15 43.07 21.85
N PRO A 28 4.27 41.73 21.86
CA PRO A 28 4.15 40.95 20.64
C PRO A 28 2.80 41.30 20.01
N SER A 29 2.84 41.70 18.74
CA SER A 29 1.63 42.03 18.00
C SER A 29 0.75 40.79 17.96
N LEU A 30 -0.47 40.86 18.51
CA LEU A 30 -1.45 39.76 18.49
C LEU A 30 -1.68 39.23 17.08
N LEU A 31 -1.60 40.11 16.08
CA LEU A 31 -1.71 39.75 14.67
C LEU A 31 -0.59 38.78 14.22
N LEU A 32 0.64 38.99 14.69
CA LEU A 32 1.77 38.11 14.37
C LEU A 32 1.57 36.73 15.00
N PHE A 33 1.07 36.69 16.24
CA PHE A 33 0.72 35.43 16.90
C PHE A 33 -0.37 34.66 16.14
N LEU A 34 -1.44 35.35 15.72
CA LEU A 34 -2.51 34.73 14.92
C LEU A 34 -2.00 34.21 13.56
N LEU A 35 -1.13 34.96 12.88
CA LEU A 35 -0.51 34.51 11.64
C LEU A 35 0.36 33.27 11.84
N LEU A 36 1.14 33.22 12.92
CA LEU A 36 1.95 32.05 13.26
C LEU A 36 1.07 30.81 13.50
N VAL A 37 0.01 30.95 14.28
CA VAL A 37 -0.94 29.86 14.55
C VAL A 37 -1.60 29.39 13.25
N ALA A 38 -2.04 30.31 12.39
CA ALA A 38 -2.63 29.99 11.09
C ALA A 38 -1.63 29.25 10.18
N ALA A 39 -0.36 29.71 10.13
CA ALA A 39 0.68 29.07 9.35
C ALA A 39 0.99 27.64 9.84
N VAL A 40 1.06 27.43 11.16
CA VAL A 40 1.27 26.10 11.75
C VAL A 40 0.08 25.19 11.45
N ALA A 41 -1.16 25.67 11.60
CA ALA A 41 -2.36 24.89 11.29
C ALA A 41 -2.39 24.47 9.82
N LEU A 42 -2.04 25.37 8.90
CA LEU A 42 -1.96 25.09 7.47
C LEU A 42 -0.84 24.09 7.15
N ALA A 43 0.33 24.23 7.78
CA ALA A 43 1.44 23.30 7.62
C ALA A 43 1.08 21.90 8.12
N LEU A 44 0.39 21.78 9.26
CA LEU A 44 -0.10 20.50 9.76
C LEU A 44 -1.14 19.89 8.81
N TYR A 45 -2.06 20.70 8.31
CA TYR A 45 -3.07 20.25 7.36
C TYR A 45 -2.43 19.65 6.10
N PHE A 46 -1.50 20.35 5.46
CA PHE A 46 -0.78 19.82 4.29
C PHE A 46 0.12 18.64 4.65
N GLY A 47 0.80 18.70 5.80
CA GLY A 47 1.67 17.63 6.27
C GLY A 47 0.93 16.30 6.43
N VAL A 48 -0.25 16.30 7.06
CA VAL A 48 -1.06 15.09 7.24
C VAL A 48 -1.52 14.51 5.90
N ASN A 49 -1.95 15.34 4.96
CA ASN A 49 -2.39 14.88 3.64
C ASN A 49 -1.23 14.25 2.84
N VAL A 50 -0.07 14.91 2.80
CA VAL A 50 1.12 14.40 2.09
C VAL A 50 1.64 13.12 2.74
N LEU A 51 1.73 13.08 4.08
CA LEU A 51 2.13 11.88 4.80
C LEU A 51 1.15 10.72 4.59
N GLY A 52 -0.14 11.00 4.47
CA GLY A 52 -1.16 9.99 4.16
C GLY A 52 -0.93 9.33 2.80
N VAL A 53 -0.66 10.14 1.76
CA VAL A 53 -0.34 9.63 0.41
C VAL A 53 0.96 8.82 0.42
N LEU A 54 2.02 9.33 1.07
CA LEU A 54 3.29 8.62 1.18
C LEU A 54 3.15 7.30 1.96
N PHE A 55 2.32 7.28 3.00
CA PHE A 55 2.03 6.06 3.75
C PHE A 55 1.31 5.04 2.88
N ALA A 56 0.32 5.47 2.09
CA ALA A 56 -0.39 4.61 1.14
C ALA A 56 0.54 4.05 0.05
N MET A 57 1.60 4.77 -0.34
CA MET A 57 2.61 4.25 -1.26
C MET A 57 3.47 3.15 -0.65
N ILE A 58 3.83 3.27 0.63
CA ILE A 58 4.70 2.29 1.31
C ILE A 58 3.89 1.06 1.74
N VAL A 59 2.64 1.27 2.15
CA VAL A 59 1.75 0.23 2.67
C VAL A 59 0.42 0.30 1.93
N PRO A 60 0.38 -0.12 0.66
CA PRO A 60 -0.87 -0.22 -0.08
C PRO A 60 -1.82 -1.21 0.63
N PRO A 61 -3.15 -0.97 0.56
CA PRO A 61 -4.13 -1.82 1.22
C PRO A 61 -4.06 -3.25 0.66
N MET A 62 -4.30 -4.23 1.53
CA MET A 62 -4.34 -5.64 1.12
C MET A 62 -5.62 -5.90 0.30
N PRO A 63 -5.56 -6.70 -0.78
CA PRO A 63 -6.75 -7.16 -1.49
C PRO A 63 -7.69 -7.93 -0.55
N PRO A 64 -8.99 -8.08 -0.90
CA PRO A 64 -9.93 -8.82 -0.07
C PRO A 64 -9.52 -10.29 0.02
N VAL A 65 -9.16 -10.75 1.22
CA VAL A 65 -8.79 -12.15 1.49
C VAL A 65 -9.94 -12.85 2.22
N PRO A 66 -10.54 -13.90 1.64
CA PRO A 66 -11.54 -14.73 2.32
C PRO A 66 -11.02 -15.38 3.60
N ALA A 67 -11.91 -15.67 4.54
CA ALA A 67 -11.53 -16.29 5.81
C ALA A 67 -11.10 -17.77 5.64
N GLY A 68 -10.25 -18.26 6.55
CA GLY A 68 -9.85 -19.68 6.59
C GLY A 68 -8.78 -20.07 5.56
N LEU A 69 -8.19 -19.10 4.87
CA LEU A 69 -7.00 -19.29 4.03
C LEU A 69 -5.74 -19.28 4.89
N ILE A 70 -4.79 -20.16 4.56
CA ILE A 70 -3.45 -20.21 5.16
C ILE A 70 -2.45 -19.78 4.11
N GLU A 71 -1.65 -18.75 4.38
CA GLU A 71 -0.60 -18.29 3.48
C GLU A 71 0.53 -19.33 3.42
N ILE A 72 0.89 -19.73 2.20
CA ILE A 72 1.99 -20.67 1.93
C ILE A 72 3.13 -20.02 1.14
N GLY A 73 2.92 -18.83 0.59
CA GLY A 73 3.95 -18.07 -0.11
C GLY A 73 3.52 -16.65 -0.40
N HIS A 74 4.51 -15.76 -0.53
CA HIS A 74 4.33 -14.37 -0.92
C HIS A 74 5.56 -13.94 -1.72
N GLU A 75 5.33 -13.45 -2.92
CA GLU A 75 6.35 -12.90 -3.82
C GLU A 75 6.00 -11.44 -4.11
N SER A 76 6.99 -10.57 -3.94
CA SER A 76 6.85 -9.14 -4.25
C SER A 76 7.67 -8.87 -5.50
N GLU A 77 6.98 -8.59 -6.60
CA GLU A 77 7.58 -8.23 -7.87
C GLU A 77 7.84 -6.71 -7.92
N ALA A 78 8.69 -6.28 -8.85
CA ALA A 78 8.94 -4.87 -9.04
C ALA A 78 7.66 -4.13 -9.47
N TYR A 79 7.61 -2.82 -9.23
CA TYR A 79 6.52 -1.92 -9.65
C TYR A 79 5.18 -2.03 -8.90
N GLY A 80 5.17 -2.65 -7.71
CA GLY A 80 3.96 -2.70 -6.87
C GLY A 80 3.00 -3.82 -7.26
N VAL A 81 3.55 -4.88 -7.85
CA VAL A 81 2.87 -6.15 -8.07
C VAL A 81 3.26 -7.10 -6.94
N ASP A 82 2.27 -7.65 -6.26
CA ASP A 82 2.49 -8.63 -5.18
C ASP A 82 1.59 -9.84 -5.41
N VAL A 83 2.15 -11.03 -5.21
CA VAL A 83 1.47 -12.31 -5.40
C VAL A 83 1.51 -13.10 -4.09
N TRP A 84 0.34 -13.35 -3.50
CA TRP A 84 0.18 -14.26 -2.37
C TRP A 84 -0.38 -15.58 -2.83
N THR A 85 0.18 -16.67 -2.31
CA THR A 85 -0.38 -18.01 -2.48
C THR A 85 -0.92 -18.50 -1.15
N TYR A 86 -2.19 -18.90 -1.17
CA TYR A 86 -2.91 -19.45 -0.05
C TYR A 86 -3.38 -20.88 -0.32
N THR A 87 -3.58 -21.63 0.75
CA THR A 87 -4.21 -22.96 0.74
C THR A 87 -5.36 -23.04 1.76
N SER A 88 -6.36 -23.87 1.50
CA SER A 88 -7.45 -24.17 2.43
C SER A 88 -8.08 -25.53 2.15
N LEU A 89 -8.72 -26.10 3.18
CA LEU A 89 -9.53 -27.32 3.08
C LEU A 89 -11.00 -27.04 2.71
N SER A 90 -11.43 -25.78 2.66
CA SER A 90 -12.80 -25.41 2.29
C SER A 90 -13.05 -25.55 0.79
N ASP A 91 -14.32 -25.69 0.39
CA ASP A 91 -14.68 -25.86 -1.01
C ASP A 91 -14.38 -24.59 -1.83
N PRO A 92 -13.76 -24.71 -3.01
CA PRO A 92 -13.34 -23.56 -3.81
C PRO A 92 -14.51 -22.68 -4.26
N CYS A 93 -15.73 -23.22 -4.38
CA CYS A 93 -16.90 -22.44 -4.77
C CYS A 93 -17.42 -21.53 -3.65
N GLU A 94 -17.13 -21.85 -2.39
CA GLU A 94 -17.40 -20.93 -1.27
C GLU A 94 -16.50 -19.70 -1.35
N TYR A 95 -15.26 -19.86 -1.82
CA TYR A 95 -14.33 -18.75 -2.03
C TYR A 95 -14.71 -17.88 -3.22
N VAL A 96 -15.23 -18.49 -4.29
CA VAL A 96 -15.84 -17.75 -5.41
C VAL A 96 -16.96 -16.84 -4.90
N ALA A 97 -17.94 -17.40 -4.17
CA ALA A 97 -19.08 -16.63 -3.66
C ALA A 97 -18.68 -15.50 -2.70
N GLN A 98 -17.59 -15.67 -1.94
CA GLN A 98 -17.05 -14.61 -1.08
C GLN A 98 -16.40 -13.50 -1.90
N LEU A 99 -15.60 -13.84 -2.92
CA LEU A 99 -14.90 -12.86 -3.75
C LEU A 99 -15.82 -12.10 -4.72
N GLU A 100 -16.93 -12.71 -5.14
CA GLU A 100 -17.98 -12.04 -5.94
C GLU A 100 -18.59 -10.82 -5.21
N GLN A 101 -18.44 -10.71 -3.89
CA GLN A 101 -18.88 -9.53 -3.14
C GLN A 101 -17.98 -8.30 -3.37
N PHE A 102 -16.76 -8.52 -3.85
CA PHE A 102 -15.74 -7.49 -4.02
C PHE A 102 -15.34 -7.27 -5.49
N GLY A 103 -15.81 -8.11 -6.41
CA GLY A 103 -15.38 -8.10 -7.81
C GLY A 103 -16.22 -9.00 -8.71
N VAL A 104 -15.68 -9.31 -9.89
CA VAL A 104 -16.33 -10.15 -10.90
C VAL A 104 -15.57 -11.47 -11.01
N CYS A 105 -16.27 -12.59 -10.93
CA CYS A 105 -15.70 -13.93 -11.08
C CYS A 105 -16.14 -14.61 -12.39
N SER A 106 -15.17 -15.12 -13.14
CA SER A 106 -15.37 -16.03 -14.28
C SER A 106 -15.16 -17.47 -13.80
N VAL A 107 -16.26 -18.18 -13.55
CA VAL A 107 -16.26 -19.56 -13.09
C VAL A 107 -16.13 -20.52 -14.28
N ALA A 108 -15.23 -21.49 -14.19
CA ALA A 108 -15.10 -22.52 -15.22
C ALA A 108 -16.35 -23.42 -15.25
N PRO A 109 -16.84 -23.82 -16.44
CA PRO A 109 -18.05 -24.63 -16.55
C PRO A 109 -18.00 -25.89 -15.69
N LEU A 110 -19.14 -26.23 -15.08
CA LEU A 110 -19.34 -27.43 -14.25
C LEU A 110 -18.51 -27.49 -12.95
N GLN A 111 -17.70 -26.48 -12.63
CA GLN A 111 -16.90 -26.51 -11.39
C GLN A 111 -17.72 -26.18 -10.12
N CYS A 112 -18.71 -25.27 -10.24
CA CYS A 112 -19.53 -24.80 -9.12
C CYS A 112 -21.05 -25.02 -9.31
N GLY A 113 -21.45 -26.06 -10.05
CA GLY A 113 -22.87 -26.41 -10.28
C GLY A 113 -23.36 -27.64 -9.51
N GLU A 114 -24.69 -27.84 -9.47
CA GLU A 114 -25.36 -28.96 -8.79
C GLU A 114 -25.10 -30.34 -9.43
N ILE A 115 -24.66 -30.39 -10.69
CA ILE A 115 -24.38 -31.64 -11.40
C ILE A 115 -22.99 -32.15 -11.02
N ARG A 116 -22.83 -32.74 -9.83
CA ARG A 116 -21.61 -33.46 -9.44
C ARG A 116 -21.79 -34.97 -9.65
N THR A 117 -21.36 -35.47 -10.82
CA THR A 117 -20.99 -36.88 -10.97
C THR A 117 -19.50 -36.96 -11.21
N THR A 118 -18.79 -37.25 -10.10
CA THR A 118 -17.35 -37.55 -9.97
C THR A 118 -16.37 -36.46 -10.41
N PRO A 119 -15.46 -36.01 -9.52
CA PRO A 119 -14.28 -35.27 -9.95
C PRO A 119 -13.53 -36.12 -10.97
N ASP A 120 -13.14 -35.53 -12.10
CA ASP A 120 -12.17 -36.17 -12.98
C ASP A 120 -10.83 -36.20 -12.24
N LEU A 121 -10.54 -37.35 -11.60
CA LEU A 121 -9.37 -37.57 -10.74
C LEU A 121 -8.03 -37.54 -11.53
N GLN A 122 -8.06 -37.27 -12.84
CA GLN A 122 -6.87 -37.30 -13.68
C GLN A 122 -6.03 -36.01 -13.62
N PHE A 123 -6.55 -34.91 -13.09
CA PHE A 123 -5.81 -33.63 -13.03
C PHE A 123 -5.33 -33.33 -11.61
N GLU A 124 -4.03 -33.15 -11.43
CA GLU A 124 -3.42 -32.76 -10.14
C GLU A 124 -3.87 -31.36 -9.70
N THR A 125 -4.16 -30.50 -10.67
CA THR A 125 -4.71 -29.16 -10.43
C THR A 125 -5.78 -28.83 -11.47
N SER A 126 -6.92 -28.33 -11.03
CA SER A 126 -7.98 -27.84 -11.92
C SER A 126 -8.40 -26.42 -11.54
N GLN A 127 -8.39 -25.52 -12.52
CA GLN A 127 -8.81 -24.14 -12.29
C GLN A 127 -10.34 -24.08 -12.13
N VAL A 128 -10.80 -23.53 -11.00
CA VAL A 128 -12.21 -23.41 -10.66
C VAL A 128 -12.79 -22.09 -11.14
N ALA A 129 -12.10 -21.00 -10.83
CA ALA A 129 -12.55 -19.66 -11.19
C ALA A 129 -11.39 -18.67 -11.24
N ARG A 130 -11.63 -17.54 -11.90
CA ARG A 130 -10.80 -16.35 -11.79
C ARG A 130 -11.66 -15.18 -11.39
N CYS A 131 -11.28 -14.49 -10.33
CA CYS A 131 -11.95 -13.28 -9.87
C CYS A 131 -11.05 -12.08 -10.08
N ALA A 132 -11.63 -10.92 -10.35
CA ALA A 132 -10.91 -9.66 -10.43
C ALA A 132 -11.75 -8.54 -9.85
N GLY A 133 -11.10 -7.55 -9.27
CA GLY A 133 -11.76 -6.36 -8.76
C GLY A 133 -10.82 -5.18 -8.67
N GLU A 134 -11.40 -4.03 -8.35
CA GLU A 134 -10.69 -2.77 -8.23
C GLU A 134 -10.96 -2.17 -6.84
N GLN A 135 -9.99 -1.47 -6.29
CA GLN A 135 -10.12 -0.77 -5.02
C GLN A 135 -9.43 0.59 -5.10
N GLU A 136 -10.21 1.65 -4.90
CA GLU A 136 -9.68 3.01 -4.78
C GLU A 136 -9.06 3.20 -3.40
N PHE A 137 -7.86 3.79 -3.35
CA PHE A 137 -7.23 4.18 -2.09
C PHE A 137 -6.40 5.46 -2.26
N SER A 138 -6.73 6.49 -1.49
CA SER A 138 -6.15 7.83 -1.64
C SER A 138 -6.37 8.40 -3.06
N ILE A 139 -5.31 8.69 -3.81
CA ILE A 139 -5.33 9.16 -5.20
C ILE A 139 -4.96 8.03 -6.19
N PHE A 140 -4.78 6.81 -5.71
CA PHE A 140 -4.36 5.65 -6.49
C PHE A 140 -5.48 4.65 -6.65
N ASN A 141 -5.37 3.84 -7.70
CA ASN A 141 -6.22 2.68 -7.94
C ASN A 141 -5.39 1.41 -7.81
N MET A 142 -5.98 0.42 -7.15
CA MET A 142 -5.46 -0.93 -7.04
C MET A 142 -6.34 -1.86 -7.85
N GLN A 143 -5.74 -2.75 -8.64
CA GLN A 143 -6.44 -3.90 -9.18
C GLN A 143 -5.95 -5.16 -8.48
N TRP A 144 -6.85 -6.13 -8.35
CA TRP A 144 -6.51 -7.43 -7.81
C TRP A 144 -7.13 -8.54 -8.66
N TRP A 145 -6.44 -9.67 -8.70
CA TRP A 145 -6.89 -10.89 -9.37
C TRP A 145 -6.72 -12.07 -8.44
N ALA A 146 -7.70 -12.95 -8.41
CA ALA A 146 -7.63 -14.19 -7.66
C ALA A 146 -7.82 -15.37 -8.61
N ARG A 147 -6.85 -16.29 -8.64
CA ARG A 147 -6.98 -17.58 -9.32
C ARG A 147 -7.29 -18.64 -8.27
N ILE A 148 -8.48 -19.24 -8.39
CA ILE A 148 -8.93 -20.31 -7.50
C ILE A 148 -8.77 -21.63 -8.24
N ALA A 149 -8.02 -22.55 -7.65
CA ALA A 149 -7.81 -23.89 -8.17
C ALA A 149 -8.11 -24.94 -7.10
N ARG A 150 -8.59 -26.10 -7.54
CA ARG A 150 -8.60 -27.31 -6.73
C ARG A 150 -7.27 -28.03 -6.95
N VAL A 151 -6.63 -28.42 -5.86
CA VAL A 151 -5.37 -29.16 -5.84
C VAL A 151 -5.66 -30.53 -5.25
N ASN A 152 -5.17 -31.57 -5.92
CA ASN A 152 -5.33 -32.98 -5.54
C ASN A 152 -6.79 -33.48 -5.48
N ALA A 153 -6.91 -34.80 -5.31
CA ALA A 153 -8.18 -35.48 -5.08
C ALA A 153 -8.78 -35.22 -3.69
N ASP A 154 -7.99 -34.71 -2.74
CA ASP A 154 -8.45 -34.35 -1.39
C ASP A 154 -9.37 -33.13 -1.38
N GLY A 155 -9.42 -32.39 -2.50
CA GLY A 155 -10.28 -31.24 -2.67
C GLY A 155 -9.73 -29.96 -2.06
N THR A 156 -8.45 -29.93 -1.66
CA THR A 156 -7.77 -28.73 -1.17
C THR A 156 -7.91 -27.60 -2.18
N THR A 157 -8.24 -26.40 -1.70
CA THR A 157 -8.29 -25.19 -2.51
C THR A 157 -6.96 -24.46 -2.43
N ARG A 158 -6.40 -24.12 -3.58
CA ARG A 158 -5.32 -23.14 -3.71
C ARG A 158 -5.88 -21.85 -4.28
N LEU A 159 -5.53 -20.75 -3.63
CA LEU A 159 -5.90 -19.41 -4.06
C LEU A 159 -4.63 -18.60 -4.27
N GLU A 160 -4.40 -18.16 -5.50
CA GLU A 160 -3.32 -17.24 -5.85
C GLU A 160 -3.92 -15.86 -6.03
N LEU A 161 -3.53 -14.93 -5.18
CA LEU A 161 -4.04 -13.57 -5.13
C LEU A 161 -2.93 -12.63 -5.59
N GLU A 162 -3.18 -11.94 -6.68
CA GLU A 162 -2.30 -10.95 -7.26
C GLU A 162 -2.88 -9.56 -7.02
N ARG A 163 -2.05 -8.60 -6.68
CA ARG A 163 -2.38 -7.18 -6.59
C ARG A 163 -1.43 -6.40 -7.48
N GLU A 164 -1.95 -5.42 -8.21
CA GLU A 164 -1.17 -4.40 -8.89
C GLU A 164 -1.62 -3.00 -8.45
N VAL A 165 -0.65 -2.13 -8.15
CA VAL A 165 -0.90 -0.72 -7.81
C VAL A 165 -0.46 0.20 -8.95
N PHE A 166 -1.39 1.02 -9.45
CA PHE A 166 -1.09 1.96 -10.52
C PHE A 166 -0.66 3.32 -9.97
N TRP A 167 0.66 3.56 -9.96
CA TRP A 167 1.24 4.78 -9.41
C TRP A 167 1.12 6.02 -10.31
N ILE A 168 0.91 5.85 -11.63
CA ILE A 168 1.02 6.94 -12.64
C ILE A 168 -0.25 7.06 -13.53
N GLY A 169 -1.39 6.49 -13.15
CA GLY A 169 -2.64 6.65 -13.91
C GLY A 169 -3.60 5.49 -13.77
N GLU A 170 -4.56 5.42 -14.69
CA GLU A 170 -5.45 4.28 -14.84
C GLU A 170 -4.72 3.18 -15.63
N GLY A 171 -4.53 2.02 -15.01
CA GLY A 171 -3.99 0.84 -15.69
C GLY A 171 -4.85 0.46 -16.89
N GLU A 172 -4.23 0.06 -17.98
CA GLU A 172 -4.98 -0.49 -19.12
C GLU A 172 -5.67 -1.76 -18.63
N GLN A 173 -7.00 -1.73 -18.55
CA GLN A 173 -7.79 -2.87 -18.10
C GLN A 173 -7.53 -4.04 -19.06
N GLN A 174 -6.70 -5.00 -18.65
CA GLN A 174 -6.44 -6.19 -19.45
C GLN A 174 -7.69 -7.07 -19.42
N VAL A 175 -8.64 -6.75 -20.30
CA VAL A 175 -9.81 -7.58 -20.54
C VAL A 175 -9.38 -8.81 -21.36
N GLY A 176 -8.87 -9.82 -20.65
CA GLY A 176 -8.91 -11.24 -21.05
C GLY A 176 -8.00 -11.68 -22.20
N ASN A 177 -6.95 -12.44 -21.86
CA ASN A 177 -6.49 -13.69 -22.55
C ASN A 177 -5.11 -14.16 -22.00
N ARG A 178 -4.98 -14.39 -20.68
CA ARG A 178 -3.86 -15.18 -20.11
C ARG A 178 -4.34 -16.49 -19.53
#